data_AF-A0A9J6D5S2-F1
#
_entry.id   AF-A0A9J6D5S2-F1
#
_cell.length_a   1.000
_cell.length_b   1.000
_cell.length_c   1.000
_cell.angle_alpha   90.00
_cell.angle_beta   90.00
_cell.angle_gamma   90.00
#
_symmetry.space_group_name_H-M   'P 1'
#
loop_
_entity.id
_entity.type
_entity.pdbx_description
1 polymer ?
#
loop_
_entity_poly.entity_id
_entity_poly.type
_entity_poly.pdbx_seq_one_letter_code
_entity_poly.pdbx_strand_id
1 'polypeptide(L)'
;MRRGRRSIVSKVLRASKMPRLPRDDIKVIVRPRNGLNVRSTCGMSLDEAIRNGAGVGDDEMITICPNPTQNIVVVSTPEESTAMKIAKMKALTINGKRYEMNAYVAAPENMTK
;
A
#
# COMPACT_ATOMS: atom_id res chain seq x y z
N MET A 1 11.34 5.19 -35.59
CA MET A 1 11.31 4.35 -34.35
C MET A 1 10.55 5.09 -33.24
N ARG A 2 9.37 4.61 -32.81
CA ARG A 2 8.53 5.20 -31.72
C ARG A 2 7.92 4.13 -30.79
N ARG A 3 8.60 3.00 -30.56
CA ARG A 3 8.05 1.84 -29.81
C ARG A 3 8.11 1.95 -28.27
N GLY A 4 8.87 2.86 -27.69
CA GLY A 4 9.05 2.94 -26.23
C GLY A 4 7.94 3.64 -25.43
N ARG A 5 7.26 4.65 -25.99
CA ARG A 5 6.30 5.48 -25.22
C ARG A 5 4.95 4.79 -24.95
N ARG A 6 4.44 3.98 -25.87
CA ARG A 6 3.15 3.29 -25.70
C ARG A 6 3.18 2.24 -24.59
N SER A 7 4.30 1.53 -24.42
CA SER A 7 4.42 0.51 -23.37
C SER A 7 4.45 1.13 -21.96
N ILE A 8 5.17 2.25 -21.79
CA ILE A 8 5.23 2.97 -20.52
C ILE A 8 3.85 3.50 -20.14
N VAL A 9 3.13 4.16 -21.06
CA VAL A 9 1.77 4.66 -20.80
C VAL A 9 0.83 3.53 -20.41
N SER A 10 0.86 2.39 -21.10
CA SER A 10 0.02 1.24 -20.75
C SER A 10 0.37 0.61 -19.40
N LYS A 11 1.65 0.60 -19.03
CA LYS A 11 2.14 0.12 -17.73
C LYS A 11 1.72 1.07 -16.62
N VAL A 12 1.83 2.38 -16.83
CA VAL A 12 1.33 3.41 -15.92
C VAL A 12 -0.18 3.28 -15.75
N LEU A 13 -0.96 3.17 -16.83
CA LEU A 13 -2.40 3.00 -16.77
C LEU A 13 -2.82 1.74 -16.01
N ARG A 14 -2.12 0.62 -16.20
CA ARG A 14 -2.35 -0.61 -15.42
C ARG A 14 -1.96 -0.44 -13.95
N ALA A 15 -0.87 0.27 -13.68
CA ALA A 15 -0.40 0.56 -12.33
C ALA A 15 -1.33 1.53 -11.58
N SER A 16 -1.95 2.46 -12.30
CA SER A 16 -2.89 3.46 -11.79
C SER A 16 -4.26 2.88 -11.45
N LYS A 17 -4.58 1.67 -11.92
CA LYS A 17 -5.83 1.00 -11.51
C LYS A 17 -5.66 0.53 -10.06
N MET A 18 -6.21 1.31 -9.14
CA MET A 18 -6.41 0.82 -7.78
C MET A 18 -7.32 -0.42 -7.81
N PRO A 19 -7.08 -1.40 -6.93
CA PRO A 19 -8.00 -2.50 -6.73
C PRO A 19 -9.38 -1.95 -6.38
N ARG A 20 -10.44 -2.72 -6.69
CA ARG A 20 -11.82 -2.38 -6.30
C ARG A 20 -11.95 -2.58 -4.80
N LEU A 21 -11.47 -1.59 -4.05
CA LEU A 21 -11.66 -1.44 -2.61
C LEU A 21 -12.99 -0.74 -2.36
N PRO A 22 -13.59 -0.93 -1.17
CA PRO A 22 -14.77 -0.15 -0.78
C PRO A 22 -14.51 1.35 -0.96
N ARG A 23 -15.52 2.07 -1.45
CA ARG A 23 -15.39 3.50 -1.78
C ARG A 23 -15.25 4.37 -0.55
N ASP A 24 -15.98 4.01 0.50
CA ASP A 24 -16.06 4.76 1.75
C ASP A 24 -14.91 4.44 2.71
N ASP A 25 -14.09 3.43 2.40
CA ASP A 25 -12.90 3.11 3.17
C ASP A 25 -11.82 4.18 3.02
N ILE A 26 -11.13 4.43 4.14
CA ILE A 26 -9.92 5.21 4.16
C ILE A 26 -8.79 4.37 3.57
N LYS A 27 -8.13 4.92 2.56
CA LYS A 27 -7.03 4.27 1.85
C LYS A 27 -5.71 4.82 2.34
N VAL A 28 -4.84 3.98 2.87
CA VAL A 28 -3.48 4.33 3.27
C VAL A 28 -2.50 3.74 2.27
N ILE A 29 -1.65 4.59 1.69
CA ILE A 29 -0.58 4.17 0.79
C ILE A 29 0.67 3.92 1.63
N VAL A 30 1.13 2.68 1.61
CA VAL A 30 2.38 2.26 2.22
C VAL A 30 3.42 2.08 1.12
N ARG A 31 4.50 2.87 1.18
CA ARG A 31 5.58 2.86 0.19
C ARG A 31 6.90 2.50 0.84
N PRO A 32 7.35 1.25 0.67
CA PRO A 32 8.66 0.83 1.15
C PRO A 32 9.80 1.61 0.48
N ARG A 33 10.87 1.85 1.25
CA ARG A 33 12.14 2.45 0.82
C ARG A 33 13.25 1.39 0.83
N ASN A 34 14.41 1.77 0.29
CA ASN A 34 15.67 1.00 0.38
C ASN A 34 15.58 -0.47 -0.12
N GLY A 35 14.86 -0.69 -1.22
CA GLY A 35 14.96 -1.94 -1.98
C GLY A 35 14.02 -3.08 -1.56
N LEU A 36 13.05 -2.86 -0.66
CA LEU A 36 11.96 -3.83 -0.49
C LEU A 36 11.15 -3.90 -1.80
N ASN A 37 11.11 -5.08 -2.40
CA ASN A 37 10.38 -5.34 -3.63
C ASN A 37 9.06 -6.05 -3.32
N VAL A 38 7.96 -5.30 -3.34
CA VAL A 38 6.60 -5.79 -3.07
C VAL A 38 6.22 -6.96 -3.98
N ARG A 39 6.77 -7.02 -5.21
CA ARG A 39 6.53 -8.12 -6.14
C ARG A 39 7.14 -9.44 -5.68
N SER A 40 8.26 -9.38 -4.98
CA SER A 40 9.04 -10.54 -4.52
C SER A 40 8.66 -10.96 -3.10
N THR A 41 7.84 -10.17 -2.40
CA THR A 41 7.41 -10.45 -1.03
C THR A 41 6.07 -11.19 -1.03
N CYS A 42 5.96 -12.23 -0.20
CA CYS A 42 4.71 -12.97 0.00
C CYS A 42 3.63 -12.05 0.60
N GLY A 43 2.38 -12.17 0.11
CA GLY A 43 1.25 -11.37 0.59
C GLY A 43 0.97 -11.57 2.08
N MET A 44 1.06 -12.81 2.59
CA MET A 44 0.87 -13.11 4.01
C MET A 44 1.91 -12.40 4.89
N SER A 45 3.19 -12.38 4.46
CA SER A 45 4.25 -11.69 5.20
C SER A 45 4.09 -10.17 5.21
N LEU A 46 3.47 -9.59 4.17
CA LEU A 46 3.15 -8.16 4.15
C LEU A 46 2.00 -7.83 5.09
N ASP A 47 0.99 -8.69 5.15
CA ASP A 47 -0.15 -8.51 6.06
C ASP A 47 0.29 -8.51 7.52
N GLU A 48 0.98 -9.57 7.93
CA GLU A 48 1.50 -9.71 9.27
C GLU A 48 2.46 -8.57 9.64
N ALA A 49 3.36 -8.18 8.71
CA ALA A 49 4.29 -7.08 8.97
C ALA A 49 3.59 -5.72 9.13
N ILE A 50 2.53 -5.45 8.35
CA ILE A 50 1.75 -4.22 8.46
C ILE A 50 0.95 -4.21 9.76
N ARG A 51 0.26 -5.31 10.11
CA ARG A 51 -0.49 -5.42 11.36
C ARG A 51 0.42 -5.23 12.57
N ASN A 52 1.52 -5.98 12.62
CA ASN A 52 2.50 -5.89 13.70
C ASN A 52 3.18 -4.51 13.77
N GLY A 53 3.53 -3.93 12.62
CA GLY A 53 4.18 -2.62 12.55
C GLY A 53 3.28 -1.46 13.00
N ALA A 54 1.97 -1.58 12.77
CA ALA A 54 0.98 -0.57 13.14
C ALA A 54 0.32 -0.83 14.50
N GLY A 55 0.53 -2.01 15.11
CA GLY A 55 -0.18 -2.43 16.32
C GLY A 55 -1.68 -2.55 16.08
N VAL A 56 -2.04 -3.12 14.92
CA VAL A 56 -3.44 -3.36 14.53
C VAL A 56 -3.87 -4.70 15.09
N GLY A 57 -4.95 -4.71 15.87
CA GLY A 57 -5.51 -5.93 16.45
C GLY A 57 -6.16 -6.82 15.40
N ASP A 58 -6.44 -8.07 15.78
CA ASP A 58 -7.12 -9.02 14.88
C ASP A 58 -8.57 -8.62 14.57
N ASP A 59 -9.22 -7.90 15.49
CA ASP A 59 -10.58 -7.39 15.34
C ASP A 59 -10.71 -6.19 14.39
N GLU A 60 -9.61 -5.47 14.12
CA GLU A 60 -9.60 -4.30 13.23
C GLU A 60 -9.67 -4.75 11.76
N MET A 61 -10.66 -4.22 11.03
CA MET A 61 -10.89 -4.63 9.64
C MET A 61 -9.97 -3.87 8.68
N ILE A 62 -8.99 -4.58 8.13
CA ILE A 62 -8.09 -4.06 7.10
C ILE A 62 -8.08 -4.97 5.87
N THR A 63 -8.06 -4.35 4.69
CA THR A 63 -7.81 -5.04 3.41
C THR A 63 -6.49 -4.58 2.83
N ILE A 64 -5.57 -5.52 2.60
CA ILE A 64 -4.24 -5.22 2.08
C ILE A 64 -4.14 -5.59 0.61
N CYS A 65 -3.76 -4.60 -0.19
CA CYS A 65 -3.73 -4.67 -1.64
C CYS A 65 -2.34 -4.27 -2.17
N PRO A 66 -1.44 -5.22 -2.39
CA PRO A 66 -0.13 -4.93 -2.98
C PRO A 66 -0.26 -4.47 -4.43
N ASN A 67 0.41 -3.36 -4.77
CA ASN A 67 0.59 -2.90 -6.15
C ASN A 67 2.07 -3.01 -6.54
N PRO A 68 2.50 -4.17 -7.06
CA PRO A 68 3.90 -4.42 -7.40
C PRO A 68 4.40 -3.53 -8.56
N THR A 69 3.50 -2.94 -9.35
CA THR A 69 3.91 -2.09 -10.47
C THR A 69 4.41 -0.72 -10.00
N GLN A 70 3.80 -0.19 -8.93
CA GLN A 70 4.24 1.06 -8.30
C GLN A 70 5.17 0.82 -7.09
N ASN A 71 5.38 -0.44 -6.71
CA ASN A 71 6.06 -0.86 -5.50
C ASN A 71 5.47 -0.20 -4.24
N ILE A 72 4.16 -0.25 -4.14
CA ILE A 72 3.40 0.23 -2.98
C ILE A 72 2.45 -0.86 -2.50
N VAL A 73 1.95 -0.70 -1.29
CA VAL A 73 0.85 -1.47 -0.73
C VAL A 73 -0.26 -0.48 -0.38
N VAL A 74 -1.48 -0.75 -0.83
CA VAL A 74 -2.66 0.01 -0.45
C VAL A 74 -3.34 -0.73 0.69
N VAL A 75 -3.57 -0.06 1.81
CA VAL A 75 -4.35 -0.60 2.91
C VAL A 75 -5.69 0.12 2.96
N SER A 76 -6.78 -0.63 2.94
CA SER A 76 -8.15 -0.13 3.03
C SER A 76 -8.70 -0.44 4.41
N THR A 77 -9.33 0.53 5.05
CA THR A 77 -10.03 0.30 6.32
C THR A 77 -11.18 1.29 6.50
N PRO A 78 -12.32 0.88 7.09
CA PRO A 78 -13.38 1.80 7.44
C PRO A 78 -13.05 2.63 8.71
N GLU A 79 -12.02 2.25 9.47
CA GLU A 79 -11.71 2.85 10.78
C GLU A 79 -10.60 3.90 10.68
N GLU A 80 -10.90 5.15 11.06
CA GLU A 80 -9.93 6.25 11.01
C GLU A 80 -8.75 6.06 11.97
N SER A 81 -9.01 5.52 13.15
CA SER A 81 -7.98 5.18 14.14
C SER A 81 -6.96 4.21 13.57
N THR A 82 -7.42 3.14 12.92
CA THR A 82 -6.59 2.13 12.24
C THR A 82 -5.80 2.75 11.09
N ALA A 83 -6.45 3.57 10.25
CA ALA A 83 -5.78 4.28 9.17
C ALA A 83 -4.65 5.19 9.69
N MET A 84 -4.87 5.91 10.79
CA MET A 84 -3.85 6.76 11.42
C MET A 84 -2.68 5.95 12.01
N LYS A 85 -2.95 4.80 12.65
CA LYS A 85 -1.89 3.90 13.14
C LYS A 85 -0.96 3.50 11.98
N ILE A 86 -1.55 3.06 10.87
CA ILE A 86 -0.81 2.64 9.67
C ILE A 86 -0.04 3.82 9.07
N ALA A 87 -0.66 5.00 8.96
CA ALA A 87 -0.02 6.19 8.39
C ALA A 87 1.18 6.70 9.22
N LYS A 88 1.22 6.45 10.53
CA LYS A 88 2.33 6.84 11.41
C LYS A 88 3.54 5.92 11.34
N MET A 89 3.40 4.74 10.72
CA MET A 89 4.49 3.80 10.63
C MET A 89 5.66 4.33 9.78
N LYS A 90 6.89 4.07 10.23
CA LYS A 90 8.13 4.50 9.54
C LYS A 90 8.98 3.34 9.02
N ALA A 91 8.70 2.12 9.46
CA ALA A 91 9.43 0.93 9.04
C ALA A 91 8.56 -0.33 9.16
N LEU A 92 8.89 -1.34 8.36
CA LEU A 92 8.34 -2.70 8.45
C LEU A 92 9.46 -3.68 8.74
N THR A 93 9.15 -4.72 9.51
CA THR A 93 10.07 -5.85 9.70
C THR A 93 9.50 -7.05 8.97
N ILE A 94 10.24 -7.59 8.01
CA ILE A 94 9.85 -8.75 7.22
C ILE A 94 11.00 -9.75 7.25
N ASN A 95 10.74 -10.99 7.68
CA ASN A 95 11.74 -12.06 7.82
C ASN A 95 12.98 -11.60 8.63
N GLY A 96 12.75 -10.89 9.74
CA GLY A 96 13.81 -10.38 10.61
C GLY A 96 14.59 -9.17 10.06
N LYS A 97 14.30 -8.71 8.84
CA LYS A 97 14.94 -7.53 8.26
C LYS A 97 14.02 -6.31 8.31
N ARG A 98 14.56 -5.20 8.81
CA ARG A 98 13.87 -3.91 8.89
C ARG A 98 14.02 -3.14 7.58
N TYR A 99 12.92 -2.64 7.06
CA TYR A 99 12.83 -1.80 5.87
C TYR A 99 12.18 -0.48 6.23
N GLU A 100 12.80 0.64 5.87
CA GLU A 100 12.18 1.95 6.02
C GLU A 100 11.01 2.10 5.05
N MET A 101 10.04 2.96 5.39
CA MET A 101 8.93 3.25 4.50
C MET A 101 8.31 4.61 4.79
N ASN A 102 7.50 5.06 3.83
CA ASN A 102 6.56 6.15 4.02
C ASN A 102 5.13 5.63 3.94
N ALA A 103 4.31 5.96 4.93
CA ALA A 103 2.88 5.72 4.89
C ALA A 103 2.13 7.07 4.89
N TYR A 104 1.04 7.16 4.13
CA TYR A 104 0.20 8.36 4.09
C TYR A 104 -1.23 8.02 3.65
N VAL A 105 -2.21 8.76 4.17
CA VAL A 105 -3.61 8.64 3.77
C VAL A 105 -3.78 9.22 2.37
N ALA A 106 -4.41 8.47 1.47
CA ALA A 106 -4.80 8.93 0.15
C ALA A 106 -6.03 9.82 0.25
N ALA A 107 -6.15 10.79 -0.66
CA ALA A 107 -7.36 11.58 -0.77
C ALA A 107 -8.57 10.66 -1.06
N PRO A 108 -9.74 10.91 -0.45
CA PRO A 108 -10.96 10.18 -0.76
C PRO A 108 -11.28 10.32 -2.25
N GLU A 109 -11.96 9.32 -2.82
CA GLU A 109 -12.14 9.16 -4.28
C GLU A 109 -12.88 10.32 -4.99
N ASN A 110 -13.34 11.35 -4.27
CA ASN A 110 -14.09 12.49 -4.79
C ASN A 110 -13.39 13.86 -4.64
N MET A 111 -12.10 13.93 -4.31
CA MET A 111 -11.36 15.20 -4.45
C MET A 111 -10.89 15.39 -5.90
N THR A 112 -11.79 15.86 -6.76
CA THR A 112 -11.38 16.55 -8.00
C THR A 112 -10.68 17.85 -7.65
N LYS A 113 -9.52 18.10 -8.24
CA LYS A 113 -8.90 19.42 -8.30
C LYS A 113 -9.35 20.13 -9.57
#